data_AF-A0A2D5U841-F1
#
_entry.id   AF-A0A2D5U841-F1
#
_cell.length_a   1.000
_cell.length_b   1.000
_cell.length_c   1.000
_cell.angle_alpha   90.00
_cell.angle_beta   90.00
_cell.angle_gamma   90.00
#
_symmetry.space_group_name_H-M   'P 1'
#
loop_
_entity.id
_entity.type
_entity.pdbx_description
1 polymer ?
#
loop_
_entity_poly.entity_id
_entity_poly.type
_entity_poly.pdbx_seq_one_letter_code
_entity_poly.pdbx_strand_id
1 'polypeptide(L)'
;MNFRFLSSLPLFLLALSHAVNAADLVLNEAWVTAPLTQNSSGVAAFAVISNISQKQIAIVGASSDYAEKVQIHRIEHQQGVVKMKPVPSINIPPNQQVTLNQDGLHLMLMGLQNMPWDAKDISIQLHLDNGERLAHKFEIRGLNYKAESHHHH
;
A
#
# COMPACT_ATOMS: atom_id res chain seq x y z
N MET A 1 8.47 -51.79 48.27
CA MET A 1 8.85 -51.20 46.97
C MET A 1 7.62 -50.45 46.46
N ASN A 2 7.46 -49.17 46.83
CA ASN A 2 6.21 -48.43 46.59
C ASN A 2 6.51 -47.17 45.77
N PHE A 3 5.88 -47.10 44.59
CA PHE A 3 6.13 -46.15 43.52
C PHE A 3 5.64 -44.74 43.85
N ARG A 4 6.47 -43.73 43.59
CA ARG A 4 6.12 -42.30 43.65
C ARG A 4 5.47 -41.90 42.31
N PHE A 5 4.20 -41.50 42.32
CA PHE A 5 3.55 -40.91 41.16
C PHE A 5 3.97 -39.44 41.03
N LEU A 6 4.80 -39.12 40.03
CA LEU A 6 5.07 -37.75 39.60
C LEU A 6 3.91 -37.30 38.69
N SER A 7 3.04 -36.42 39.17
CA SER A 7 2.07 -35.73 38.31
C SER A 7 2.80 -34.71 37.43
N SER A 8 2.88 -35.01 36.14
CA SER A 8 3.27 -34.06 35.09
C SER A 8 2.07 -33.17 34.75
N LEU A 9 2.16 -31.88 35.07
CA LEU A 9 1.18 -30.87 34.69
C LEU A 9 1.47 -30.44 33.24
N PRO A 10 0.55 -30.61 32.27
CA PRO A 10 0.80 -30.19 30.91
C PRO A 10 0.80 -28.66 30.85
N LEU A 11 1.97 -28.08 30.57
CA LEU A 11 2.13 -26.66 30.29
C LEU A 11 1.46 -26.37 28.95
N PHE A 12 0.20 -25.92 28.99
CA PHE A 12 -0.56 -25.52 27.81
C PHE A 12 0.04 -24.20 27.28
N LEU A 13 0.93 -24.30 26.28
CA LEU A 13 1.45 -23.14 25.56
C LEU A 13 0.30 -22.49 24.80
N LEU A 14 -0.29 -21.44 25.38
CA LEU A 14 -1.31 -20.64 24.71
C LEU A 14 -0.62 -19.83 23.60
N ALA A 15 -0.65 -20.36 22.37
CA ALA A 15 -0.16 -19.65 21.21
C ALA A 15 -1.05 -18.43 20.95
N LEU A 16 -0.58 -17.25 21.38
CA LEU A 16 -1.27 -15.98 21.15
C LEU A 16 -1.20 -15.68 19.64
N SER A 17 -2.26 -16.07 18.93
CA SER A 17 -2.39 -15.77 17.50
C SER A 17 -2.66 -14.29 17.35
N HIS A 18 -1.62 -13.52 17.06
CA HIS A 18 -1.76 -12.11 16.72
C HIS A 18 -2.56 -12.01 15.41
N ALA A 19 -3.78 -11.48 15.49
CA ALA A 19 -4.54 -11.10 14.32
C ALA A 19 -3.80 -9.96 13.60
N VAL A 20 -3.73 -10.04 12.28
CA VAL A 20 -3.23 -8.94 11.44
C VAL A 20 -4.40 -7.98 11.27
N ASN A 21 -4.16 -6.71 11.59
CA ASN A 21 -5.14 -5.64 11.41
C ASN A 21 -4.63 -4.63 10.38
N ALA A 22 -5.53 -3.88 9.77
CA ALA A 22 -5.22 -2.80 8.83
C ALA A 22 -4.34 -1.72 9.49
N ALA A 23 -4.42 -1.59 10.82
CA ALA A 23 -3.58 -0.72 11.63
C ALA A 23 -2.09 -1.13 11.63
N ASP A 24 -1.75 -2.34 11.20
CA ASP A 24 -0.38 -2.84 11.12
C ASP A 24 0.34 -2.42 9.82
N LEU A 25 -0.36 -1.76 8.90
CA LEU A 25 0.25 -1.10 7.75
C LEU A 25 0.35 0.41 8.01
N VAL A 26 1.57 0.92 7.97
CA VAL A 26 1.87 2.34 8.08
C VAL A 26 2.21 2.88 6.70
N LEU A 27 1.43 3.86 6.23
CA LEU A 27 1.68 4.57 4.99
C LEU A 27 2.33 5.91 5.29
N ASN A 28 3.46 6.16 4.65
CA ASN A 28 4.19 7.41 4.70
C ASN A 28 4.39 7.95 3.28
N GLU A 29 4.63 9.26 3.17
CA GLU A 29 4.91 9.92 1.89
C GLU A 29 3.87 9.56 0.80
N ALA A 30 2.59 9.46 1.19
CA ALA A 30 1.52 9.07 0.29
C ALA A 30 1.09 10.26 -0.59
N TRP A 31 1.23 10.12 -1.90
CA TRP A 31 0.87 11.16 -2.85
C TRP A 31 0.37 10.61 -4.19
N VAL A 32 -0.40 11.44 -4.90
CA VAL A 32 -0.94 11.16 -6.22
C VAL A 32 -0.55 12.27 -7.19
N THR A 33 -0.23 11.93 -8.43
CA THR A 33 0.01 12.95 -9.46
C THR A 33 -1.26 13.76 -9.72
N ALA A 34 -1.15 15.08 -9.83
CA ALA A 34 -2.26 15.89 -10.32
C ALA A 34 -2.56 15.51 -11.79
N PRO A 35 -3.84 15.51 -12.21
CA PRO A 35 -4.18 15.33 -13.60
C PRO A 35 -3.61 16.49 -14.43
N LEU A 36 -3.13 16.18 -15.62
CA LEU A 36 -2.58 17.17 -16.53
C LEU A 36 -3.68 18.05 -17.15
N THR A 37 -4.86 17.47 -17.37
CA THR A 37 -6.04 18.12 -17.96
C THR A 37 -7.32 17.54 -17.36
N GLN A 38 -8.44 18.25 -17.53
CA GLN A 38 -9.78 17.78 -17.13
C GLN A 38 -10.16 16.43 -17.74
N ASN A 39 -9.55 16.08 -18.87
CA ASN A 39 -9.85 14.85 -19.59
C ASN A 39 -8.75 13.79 -19.40
N SER A 40 -7.91 13.92 -18.36
CA SER A 40 -6.86 12.92 -18.08
C SER A 40 -7.51 11.56 -17.81
N SER A 41 -7.05 10.53 -18.53
CA SER A 41 -7.60 9.18 -18.43
C SER A 41 -7.25 8.47 -17.12
N GLY A 42 -6.23 8.95 -16.41
CA GLY A 42 -5.81 8.40 -15.12
C GLY A 42 -4.64 9.15 -14.48
N VAL A 43 -4.37 8.82 -13.22
CA VAL A 43 -3.25 9.35 -12.41
C VAL A 43 -2.58 8.22 -11.65
N ALA A 44 -1.31 8.40 -11.31
CA ALA A 44 -0.55 7.43 -10.52
C ALA A 44 -0.43 7.90 -9.06
N ALA A 45 -0.61 6.96 -8.13
CA ALA A 45 -0.39 7.16 -6.70
C ALA A 45 0.77 6.32 -6.17
N PHE A 46 1.50 6.92 -5.25
CA PHE A 46 2.78 6.49 -4.70
C PHE A 46 2.76 6.65 -3.17
N ALA A 47 3.53 5.83 -2.48
CA ALA A 47 3.63 5.81 -1.02
C ALA A 47 4.79 4.90 -0.60
N VAL A 48 5.28 5.08 0.62
CA VAL A 48 6.08 4.09 1.33
C VAL A 48 5.16 3.34 2.29
N ILE A 49 5.08 2.02 2.14
CA ILE A 49 4.18 1.17 2.93
C ILE A 49 5.00 0.23 3.78
N SER A 50 4.91 0.38 5.10
CA SER A 50 5.62 -0.45 6.08
C SER A 50 4.66 -1.39 6.79
N ASN A 51 5.01 -2.67 6.85
CA ASN A 51 4.30 -3.68 7.63
C ASN A 51 4.99 -3.85 8.98
N ILE A 52 4.35 -3.40 10.05
CA ILE A 52 4.88 -3.50 11.42
C ILE A 52 4.40 -4.77 12.15
N SER A 53 3.63 -5.64 11.48
CA SER A 53 3.20 -6.92 12.04
C SER A 53 4.28 -8.00 11.92
N GLN A 54 4.04 -9.12 12.62
CA GLN A 54 4.85 -10.33 12.53
C GLN A 54 4.39 -11.30 11.42
N LYS A 55 3.48 -10.88 10.55
CA LYS A 55 2.92 -11.70 9.46
C LYS A 55 3.03 -10.95 8.14
N GLN A 56 3.08 -11.68 7.03
CA GLN A 56 2.99 -11.06 5.71
C GLN A 56 1.59 -10.47 5.54
N ILE A 57 1.52 -9.29 4.92
CA ILE A 57 0.27 -8.65 4.49
C ILE A 57 0.36 -8.45 2.98
N ALA A 58 -0.70 -8.76 2.24
CA ALA A 58 -0.77 -8.46 0.83
C ALA A 58 -1.84 -7.42 0.51
N ILE A 59 -1.46 -6.39 -0.25
CA ILE A 59 -2.42 -5.47 -0.86
C ILE A 59 -2.88 -6.12 -2.17
N VAL A 60 -4.17 -6.47 -2.25
CA VAL A 60 -4.75 -7.18 -3.40
C VAL A 60 -5.58 -6.27 -4.30
N GLY A 61 -5.74 -5.01 -3.91
CA GLY A 61 -6.48 -4.02 -4.68
C GLY A 61 -6.54 -2.67 -3.99
N ALA A 62 -7.22 -1.73 -4.64
CA ALA A 62 -7.56 -0.45 -4.06
C ALA A 62 -8.85 0.11 -4.68
N SER A 63 -9.44 1.11 -4.04
CA SER A 63 -10.58 1.87 -4.55
C SER A 63 -10.48 3.34 -4.15
N SER A 64 -11.13 4.21 -4.91
CA SER A 64 -11.27 5.64 -4.60
C SER A 64 -12.58 6.16 -5.15
N ASP A 65 -13.22 7.08 -4.46
CA ASP A 65 -14.47 7.70 -4.93
C ASP A 65 -14.26 8.59 -6.17
N TYR A 66 -13.00 8.90 -6.50
CA TYR A 66 -12.61 9.77 -7.61
C TYR A 66 -12.19 9.00 -8.88
N ALA A 67 -12.26 7.67 -8.87
CA ALA A 67 -11.84 6.84 -9.99
C ALA A 67 -12.74 5.62 -10.16
N GLU A 68 -13.12 5.31 -11.40
CA GLU A 68 -13.88 4.08 -11.73
C GLU A 68 -13.12 2.81 -11.36
N LYS A 69 -11.79 2.84 -11.49
CA LYS A 69 -10.94 1.70 -11.22
C LYS A 69 -9.60 2.11 -10.65
N VAL A 70 -9.12 1.37 -9.65
CA VAL A 70 -7.74 1.45 -9.19
C VAL A 70 -7.07 0.11 -9.40
N GLN A 71 -5.91 0.11 -10.04
CA GLN A 71 -5.13 -1.10 -10.32
C GLN A 71 -3.72 -0.97 -9.78
N ILE A 72 -3.12 -2.09 -9.41
CA ILE A 72 -1.70 -2.14 -9.05
C ILE A 72 -0.90 -2.40 -10.33
N HIS A 73 0.05 -1.54 -10.64
CA HIS A 73 0.91 -1.63 -11.81
C HIS A 73 2.37 -1.69 -11.40
N ARG A 74 3.20 -2.29 -12.25
CA ARG A 74 4.65 -2.26 -12.14
C ARG A 74 5.27 -1.81 -13.45
N ILE A 75 6.31 -1.00 -13.38
CA ILE A 75 7.17 -0.72 -14.52
C ILE A 75 8.10 -1.91 -14.80
N GLU A 76 8.09 -2.38 -16.05
CA GLU A 76 8.99 -3.39 -16.59
C GLU A 76 9.84 -2.78 -17.71
N HIS A 77 11.17 -2.92 -17.60
CA HIS A 77 12.09 -2.62 -18.69
C HIS A 77 12.36 -3.90 -19.46
N GLN A 78 11.83 -4.01 -20.67
CA GLN A 78 12.07 -5.16 -21.55
C GLN A 78 12.65 -4.66 -22.87
N GLN A 79 13.88 -5.09 -23.18
CA GLN A 79 14.55 -4.79 -24.45
C GLN A 79 14.61 -3.28 -24.78
N GLY A 80 14.85 -2.44 -23.76
CA GLY A 80 14.89 -0.98 -23.91
C GLY A 80 13.53 -0.30 -23.96
N VAL A 81 12.42 -1.05 -23.88
CA VAL A 81 11.05 -0.51 -23.83
C VAL A 81 10.55 -0.54 -22.39
N VAL A 82 10.05 0.60 -21.92
CA VAL A 82 9.34 0.75 -20.64
C VAL A 82 7.89 0.34 -20.83
N LYS A 83 7.40 -0.62 -20.04
CA LYS A 83 6.00 -1.07 -20.06
C LYS A 83 5.40 -0.98 -18.66
N MET A 84 4.20 -0.42 -18.57
CA MET A 84 3.35 -0.54 -17.38
C MET A 84 2.58 -1.86 -17.46
N LYS A 85 2.74 -2.71 -16.44
CA LYS A 85 2.08 -4.01 -16.39
C LYS A 85 1.23 -4.12 -15.13
N PRO A 86 -0.06 -4.46 -15.23
CA PRO A 86 -0.87 -4.73 -14.06
C PRO A 86 -0.36 -5.97 -13.33
N VAL A 87 -0.36 -5.90 -12.00
CA VAL A 87 -0.01 -7.02 -11.11
C VAL A 87 -1.16 -7.28 -10.14
N PRO A 88 -1.35 -8.53 -9.69
CA PRO A 88 -2.52 -8.89 -8.89
C PRO A 88 -2.42 -8.41 -7.42
N SER A 89 -1.21 -8.27 -6.90
CA SER A 89 -1.00 -7.88 -5.50
C SER A 89 0.41 -7.33 -5.24
N ILE A 90 0.58 -6.71 -4.06
CA ILE A 90 1.86 -6.35 -3.47
C ILE A 90 1.98 -7.09 -2.15
N ASN A 91 2.96 -7.97 -2.03
CA ASN A 91 3.26 -8.65 -0.76
C ASN A 91 4.24 -7.80 0.04
N ILE A 92 3.91 -7.54 1.31
CA ILE A 92 4.76 -6.81 2.24
C ILE A 92 5.12 -7.77 3.38
N PRO A 93 6.35 -8.31 3.41
CA PRO A 93 6.76 -9.25 4.45
C PRO A 93 6.72 -8.62 5.86
N PRO A 94 6.73 -9.43 6.93
CA PRO A 94 6.76 -8.94 8.30
C PRO A 94 7.94 -8.00 8.55
N ASN A 95 7.70 -6.88 9.24
CA ASN A 95 8.72 -5.89 9.59
C ASN A 95 9.52 -5.36 8.38
N GLN A 96 8.93 -5.37 7.19
CA GLN A 96 9.53 -4.86 5.95
C GLN A 96 8.70 -3.72 5.37
N GLN A 97 9.29 -3.00 4.42
CA GLN A 97 8.60 -1.96 3.65
C GLN A 97 8.62 -2.25 2.16
N VAL A 98 7.63 -1.73 1.46
CA VAL A 98 7.59 -1.64 -0.01
C VAL A 98 7.38 -0.18 -0.39
N THR A 99 8.16 0.28 -1.37
CA THR A 99 8.03 1.63 -1.93
C THR A 99 7.28 1.56 -3.24
N LEU A 100 6.20 2.33 -3.33
CA LEU A 100 5.53 2.64 -4.59
C LEU A 100 6.13 3.92 -5.17
N ASN A 101 6.69 3.84 -6.37
CA ASN A 101 7.39 4.95 -7.02
C ASN A 101 7.24 4.91 -8.56
N GLN A 102 7.77 5.95 -9.21
CA GLN A 102 7.61 6.18 -10.65
C GLN A 102 8.28 5.12 -11.54
N ASP A 103 9.35 4.47 -11.08
CA ASP A 103 10.11 3.45 -11.83
C ASP A 103 9.81 2.01 -11.34
N GLY A 104 8.79 1.84 -10.50
CA GLY A 104 8.53 0.59 -9.81
C GLY A 104 7.04 0.28 -9.73
N LEU A 105 6.59 -0.14 -8.54
CA LEU A 105 5.20 -0.39 -8.25
C LEU A 105 4.45 0.92 -8.05
N HIS A 106 3.21 1.00 -8.50
CA HIS A 106 2.34 2.16 -8.25
C HIS A 106 0.86 1.77 -8.37
N LEU A 107 0.00 2.61 -7.80
CA LEU A 107 -1.44 2.49 -7.99
C LEU A 107 -1.87 3.37 -9.16
N MET A 108 -2.48 2.78 -10.17
CA MET A 108 -3.04 3.50 -11.31
C MET A 108 -4.54 3.70 -11.10
N LEU A 109 -4.94 4.96 -10.91
CA LEU A 109 -6.34 5.37 -10.83
C LEU A 109 -6.80 5.70 -12.26
N MET A 110 -7.85 5.07 -12.74
CA MET A 110 -8.36 5.18 -14.11
C MET A 110 -9.84 5.55 -14.12
N GLY A 111 -10.26 6.25 -15.17
CA GLY A 111 -11.64 6.74 -15.29
C GLY A 111 -11.92 7.75 -14.19
N LEU A 112 -11.15 8.84 -14.16
CA LEU A 112 -11.25 9.84 -13.11
C LEU A 112 -12.59 10.55 -13.20
N GLN A 113 -13.32 10.58 -12.08
CA GLN A 113 -14.61 11.24 -11.96
C GLN A 113 -14.54 12.31 -10.88
N ASN A 114 -14.99 13.52 -11.21
CA ASN A 114 -15.11 14.63 -10.26
C ASN A 114 -13.83 14.86 -9.43
N MET A 115 -12.65 14.70 -10.03
CA MET A 115 -11.41 14.85 -9.28
C MET A 115 -11.34 16.29 -8.73
N PRO A 116 -11.10 16.48 -7.41
CA PRO A 116 -11.13 17.81 -6.83
C PRO A 116 -9.83 18.57 -7.15
N TRP A 117 -9.90 19.43 -8.17
CA TRP A 117 -8.79 20.25 -8.66
C TRP A 117 -8.18 21.16 -7.57
N ASP A 118 -8.98 21.59 -6.61
CA ASP A 118 -8.58 22.47 -5.51
C ASP A 118 -8.32 21.71 -4.19
N ALA A 119 -8.45 20.38 -4.17
CA ALA A 119 -8.17 19.63 -2.95
C ALA A 119 -6.66 19.42 -2.75
N LYS A 120 -6.26 19.42 -1.49
CA LYS A 120 -4.90 19.06 -1.09
C LYS A 120 -4.66 17.55 -1.16
N ASP A 121 -5.69 16.75 -0.90
CA ASP A 121 -5.58 15.29 -0.82
C ASP A 121 -6.84 14.58 -1.33
N ILE A 122 -6.67 13.31 -1.73
CA ILE A 122 -7.77 12.38 -2.02
C ILE A 122 -7.65 11.15 -1.11
N SER A 123 -8.79 10.52 -0.81
CA SER A 123 -8.78 9.24 -0.10
C SER A 123 -8.66 8.07 -1.07
N ILE A 124 -7.75 7.15 -0.76
CA ILE A 124 -7.61 5.85 -1.43
C ILE A 124 -7.76 4.77 -0.35
N GLN A 125 -8.61 3.79 -0.61
CA GLN A 125 -8.77 2.61 0.24
C GLN A 125 -7.96 1.46 -0.33
N LEU A 126 -6.96 0.98 0.40
CA LEU A 126 -6.24 -0.24 0.08
C LEU A 126 -7.03 -1.45 0.54
N HIS A 127 -7.14 -2.48 -0.29
CA HIS A 127 -7.82 -3.74 0.04
C HIS A 127 -6.76 -4.78 0.37
N LEU A 128 -6.87 -5.38 1.55
CA LEU A 128 -5.92 -6.36 2.06
C LEU A 128 -6.42 -7.79 1.81
N ASP A 129 -5.48 -8.74 1.77
CA ASP A 129 -5.76 -10.17 1.57
C ASP A 129 -6.57 -10.81 2.70
N ASN A 130 -6.55 -10.23 3.89
CA ASN A 130 -7.39 -10.62 5.02
C ASN A 130 -8.84 -10.10 4.93
N GLY A 131 -9.19 -9.36 3.86
CA GLY A 131 -10.52 -8.77 3.64
C GLY A 131 -10.72 -7.39 4.27
N GLU A 132 -9.75 -6.88 5.00
CA GLU A 132 -9.80 -5.54 5.58
C GLU A 132 -9.52 -4.45 4.54
N ARG A 133 -9.88 -3.23 4.90
CA ARG A 133 -9.66 -2.04 4.09
C ARG A 133 -8.97 -0.96 4.91
N LEU A 134 -7.92 -0.39 4.33
CA LEU A 134 -7.18 0.71 4.91
C LEU A 134 -7.39 1.98 4.09
N ALA A 135 -8.19 2.90 4.61
CA ALA A 135 -8.34 4.22 4.02
C ALA A 135 -7.13 5.10 4.39
N HIS A 136 -6.51 5.73 3.40
CA HIS A 136 -5.43 6.69 3.62
C HIS A 136 -5.58 7.89 2.70
N LYS A 137 -5.07 9.04 3.13
CA LYS A 137 -5.06 10.28 2.35
C LYS A 137 -3.77 10.36 1.53
N PHE A 138 -3.92 10.63 0.24
CA PHE A 138 -2.81 10.82 -0.69
C PHE A 138 -2.80 12.28 -1.10
N GLU A 139 -1.71 12.98 -0.85
CA GLU A 139 -1.52 14.37 -1.24
C GLU A 139 -1.52 14.50 -2.77
N ILE A 140 -2.28 15.44 -3.32
CA ILE A 140 -2.25 15.76 -4.75
C ILE A 140 -1.00 16.60 -5.02
N ARG A 141 -0.10 16.09 -5.88
CA ARG A 141 1.14 16.78 -6.27
C ARG A 141 1.14 17.08 -7.76
N GLY A 142 1.09 18.37 -8.09
CA GLY A 142 1.19 18.86 -9.47
C GLY A 142 2.62 18.97 -9.98
N LEU A 143 2.77 19.36 -11.26
CA LEU A 143 4.07 19.57 -11.92
C LEU A 143 4.97 20.58 -11.20
N ASN A 144 4.39 21.48 -10.40
CA ASN A 144 5.12 22.48 -9.60
C ASN A 144 5.50 21.98 -8.19
N TYR A 145 5.33 20.69 -7.88
CA TYR A 145 5.83 20.11 -6.63
C TYR A 145 7.36 20.15 -6.64
N LYS A 146 7.93 21.23 -6.10
CA LYS A 146 9.30 21.22 -5.63
C LYS A 146 9.35 20.17 -4.54
N ALA A 147 9.97 19.03 -4.82
CA ALA A 147 10.47 18.18 -3.76
C ALA A 147 11.26 19.11 -2.83
N GLU A 148 10.83 19.23 -1.57
CA GLU A 148 11.69 19.87 -0.58
C GLU A 148 13.00 19.10 -0.58
N SER A 149 13.99 19.71 -1.21
CA SER A 149 15.37 19.30 -1.20
C SER A 149 15.81 19.35 0.26
N HIS A 150 15.77 18.21 0.94
CA HIS A 150 16.61 17.98 2.11
C HIS A 150 18.06 17.98 1.63
N HIS A 151 18.59 19.19 1.43
CA HIS A 151 20.01 19.45 1.42
C HIS A 151 20.52 19.11 2.83
N HIS A 152 21.02 17.88 3.00
CA HIS A 152 21.94 17.59 4.08
C HIS A 152 23.24 18.35 3.78
N HIS A 153 23.49 19.38 4.57
CA HIS A 153 24.84 19.91 4.83
C HIS A 153 25.69 18.87 5.57
#